data_AF-A0A1L3JMC9-F1
#
_entry.id   AF-A0A1L3JMC9-F1
#
_cell.length_a   1.000
_cell.length_b   1.000
_cell.length_c   1.000
_cell.angle_alpha   90.00
_cell.angle_beta   90.00
_cell.angle_gamma   90.00
#
_symmetry.space_group_name_H-M   'P 1'
#
loop_
_entity.id
_entity.type
_entity.pdbx_description
1 polymer ?
#
loop_
_entity_poly.entity_id
_entity_poly.type
_entity_poly.pdbx_seq_one_letter_code
_entity_poly.pdbx_strand_id
1 'polypeptide(L)'
;MSKLTKKNFLENHSTFPNFHKQLLKQGNVEWTLIKKYPQDYYSANSGSVPGMIYYKDTVAFAKKYHLSILQILDEFEYDCGKLVNRPSPQDETNYFNWLSWFAWENMMSEIISFLEMEN
;
A
#
# COMPACT_ATOMS: atom_id res chain seq x y z
N MET A 1 -17.50 20.12 5.15
CA MET A 1 -17.12 18.86 4.46
C MET A 1 -16.13 18.13 5.35
N SER A 2 -16.23 16.79 5.48
CA SER A 2 -15.21 16.02 6.22
C SER A 2 -13.85 16.27 5.57
N LYS A 3 -12.83 16.66 6.35
CA LYS A 3 -11.46 16.83 5.85
C LYS A 3 -10.81 15.49 5.45
N LEU A 4 -11.34 14.39 5.98
CA LEU A 4 -10.89 13.01 5.77
C LEU A 4 -11.36 12.43 4.41
N THR A 5 -11.04 13.12 3.32
CA THR A 5 -11.33 12.66 1.96
C THR A 5 -10.12 11.99 1.32
N LYS A 6 -10.37 11.05 0.40
CA LYS A 6 -9.33 10.45 -0.45
C LYS A 6 -8.51 11.52 -1.17
N LYS A 7 -9.17 12.58 -1.63
CA LYS A 7 -8.52 13.72 -2.30
C LYS A 7 -7.54 14.41 -1.36
N ASN A 8 -7.97 14.76 -0.14
CA ASN A 8 -7.10 15.42 0.83
C ASN A 8 -5.91 14.55 1.23
N PHE A 9 -6.13 13.25 1.45
CA PHE A 9 -5.03 12.31 1.69
C PHE A 9 -4.00 12.34 0.54
N LEU A 10 -4.47 12.18 -0.70
CA LEU A 10 -3.59 12.14 -1.86
C LEU A 10 -2.89 13.48 -2.15
N GLU A 11 -3.52 14.62 -1.87
CA GLU A 11 -2.93 15.92 -2.21
C GLU A 11 -2.00 16.46 -1.12
N ASN A 12 -2.27 16.16 0.15
CA ASN A 12 -1.64 16.86 1.28
C ASN A 12 -0.92 15.95 2.29
N HIS A 13 -1.12 14.63 2.26
CA HIS A 13 -0.55 13.71 3.26
C HIS A 13 0.24 12.55 2.67
N SER A 14 -0.13 12.09 1.48
CA SER A 14 0.52 10.99 0.79
C SER A 14 1.94 11.35 0.35
N THR A 15 2.92 10.53 0.71
CA THR A 15 4.32 10.66 0.24
C THR A 15 4.45 10.37 -1.26
N PHE A 16 3.71 9.39 -1.77
CA PHE A 16 3.72 8.97 -3.19
C PHE A 16 2.35 9.11 -3.87
N PRO A 17 1.82 10.33 -4.08
CA PRO A 17 0.41 10.56 -4.40
C PRO A 17 -0.04 9.93 -5.72
N ASN A 18 0.80 9.99 -6.76
CA ASN A 18 0.51 9.39 -8.06
C ASN A 18 0.45 7.86 -7.99
N PHE A 19 1.33 7.26 -7.20
CA PHE A 19 1.37 5.81 -7.03
C PHE A 19 0.27 5.32 -6.08
N HIS A 20 0.05 5.97 -4.94
CA HIS A 20 -1.05 5.66 -4.01
C HIS A 20 -2.42 5.74 -4.69
N LYS A 21 -2.61 6.65 -5.65
CA LYS A 21 -3.83 6.66 -6.48
C LYS A 21 -4.02 5.36 -7.27
N GLN A 22 -2.95 4.80 -7.85
CA GLN A 22 -3.00 3.53 -8.59
C GLN A 22 -3.15 2.35 -7.62
N LEU A 23 -2.48 2.40 -6.48
CA LEU A 23 -2.51 1.37 -5.47
C LEU A 23 -3.89 1.22 -4.81
N LEU A 24 -4.55 2.34 -4.46
CA LEU A 24 -5.94 2.35 -4.01
C LEU A 24 -6.89 1.80 -5.07
N LYS A 25 -6.61 2.04 -6.36
CA LYS A 25 -7.39 1.44 -7.45
C LYS A 25 -7.16 -0.07 -7.54
N GLN A 26 -5.92 -0.52 -7.38
CA GLN A 26 -5.58 -1.94 -7.37
C GLN A 26 -6.27 -2.66 -6.22
N GLY A 27 -6.18 -2.16 -4.98
CA GLY A 27 -6.75 -2.84 -3.81
C GLY A 27 -8.27 -3.00 -3.85
N ASN A 28 -8.95 -2.15 -4.64
CA ASN A 28 -10.40 -2.22 -4.88
C ASN A 28 -11.24 -2.18 -3.58
N VAL A 29 -10.85 -1.30 -2.66
CA VAL A 29 -11.58 -1.04 -1.41
C VAL A 29 -12.12 0.40 -1.44
N GLU A 30 -13.41 0.54 -1.13
CA GLU A 30 -14.05 1.84 -1.06
C GLU A 30 -13.45 2.71 0.06
N TRP A 31 -13.20 3.99 -0.23
CA TRP A 31 -12.61 4.92 0.74
C TRP A 31 -13.44 5.04 2.02
N THR A 32 -14.77 4.96 1.90
CA THR A 32 -15.69 5.01 3.04
C THR A 32 -15.48 3.84 4.01
N LEU A 33 -15.11 2.66 3.51
CA LEU A 33 -14.78 1.49 4.32
C LEU A 33 -13.41 1.63 4.95
N ILE A 34 -12.39 2.03 4.18
CA ILE A 34 -11.04 2.31 4.71
C ILE A 34 -11.11 3.31 5.86
N LYS A 35 -11.87 4.39 5.70
CA LYS A 35 -12.04 5.40 6.74
C LYS A 35 -12.71 4.85 8.00
N LYS A 36 -13.68 3.94 7.84
CA LYS A 36 -14.47 3.42 8.97
C LYS A 36 -13.75 2.29 9.71
N TYR A 37 -12.98 1.49 8.99
CA TYR A 37 -12.31 0.29 9.49
C TYR A 37 -10.88 0.17 8.93
N PRO A 38 -9.98 1.13 9.19
CA PRO A 38 -8.68 1.15 8.53
C PRO A 38 -7.82 -0.07 8.87
N GLN A 39 -7.95 -0.60 10.09
CA GLN A 39 -7.21 -1.78 10.54
C GLN A 39 -7.64 -3.08 9.81
N ASP A 40 -8.90 -3.18 9.39
CA ASP A 40 -9.42 -4.35 8.66
C ASP A 40 -8.76 -4.49 7.28
N TYR A 41 -8.26 -3.39 6.72
CA TYR A 41 -7.64 -3.32 5.39
C TYR A 41 -6.13 -3.10 5.45
N TYR A 42 -5.51 -3.04 6.62
CA TYR A 42 -4.08 -2.79 6.75
C TYR A 42 -3.26 -3.92 6.10
N SER A 43 -3.48 -5.15 6.56
CA SER A 43 -2.78 -6.34 6.09
C SER A 43 -3.29 -6.78 4.72
N ALA A 44 -2.45 -6.67 3.71
CA ALA A 44 -2.84 -6.93 2.32
C ALA A 44 -3.09 -8.42 2.04
N ASN A 45 -2.41 -9.31 2.77
CA ASN A 45 -2.50 -10.76 2.63
C ASN A 45 -3.63 -11.40 3.47
N SER A 46 -4.41 -10.61 4.20
CA SER A 46 -5.49 -11.09 5.07
C SER A 46 -6.71 -11.65 4.33
N GLY A 47 -6.83 -11.37 3.02
CA GLY A 47 -8.04 -11.63 2.25
C GLY A 47 -9.08 -10.49 2.32
N SER A 48 -8.84 -9.45 3.12
CA SER A 48 -9.73 -8.29 3.24
C SER A 48 -9.55 -7.24 2.14
N VAL A 49 -8.49 -7.33 1.35
CA VAL A 49 -8.17 -6.41 0.26
C VAL A 49 -8.33 -7.14 -1.07
N PRO A 50 -9.51 -7.09 -1.73
CA PRO A 50 -9.86 -7.97 -2.84
C PRO A 50 -8.83 -7.99 -3.98
N GLY A 51 -8.24 -6.85 -4.30
CA GLY A 51 -7.25 -6.74 -5.37
C GLY A 51 -5.82 -7.13 -4.99
N MET A 52 -5.60 -7.60 -3.76
CA MET A 52 -4.30 -8.03 -3.24
C MET A 52 -4.23 -9.53 -2.89
N ILE A 53 -5.33 -10.27 -3.14
CA ILE A 53 -5.45 -11.72 -2.84
C ILE A 53 -4.95 -12.59 -4.01
N TYR A 54 -5.06 -12.09 -5.25
CA TYR A 54 -4.84 -12.88 -6.46
C TYR A 54 -3.46 -12.67 -7.07
N TYR A 55 -2.62 -13.68 -6.94
CA TYR A 55 -1.19 -13.66 -7.28
C TYR A 55 -0.85 -13.28 -8.73
N LYS A 56 -1.76 -13.36 -9.70
CA LYS A 56 -1.46 -12.96 -11.09
C LYS A 56 -1.55 -11.44 -11.30
N ASP A 57 -2.56 -10.81 -10.71
CA ASP A 57 -2.83 -9.39 -10.92
C ASP A 57 -1.90 -8.52 -10.07
N THR A 58 -1.60 -8.97 -8.84
CA THR A 58 -0.60 -8.35 -7.96
C THR A 58 0.80 -8.42 -8.56
N VAL A 59 1.20 -9.57 -9.14
CA VAL A 59 2.50 -9.68 -9.82
C VAL A 59 2.59 -8.74 -11.01
N ALA A 60 1.55 -8.67 -11.85
CA ALA A 60 1.54 -7.75 -12.98
C ALA A 60 1.60 -6.28 -12.53
N PHE A 61 0.87 -5.94 -11.46
CA PHE A 61 0.90 -4.61 -10.87
C PHE A 61 2.29 -4.25 -10.34
N ALA A 62 2.92 -5.13 -9.56
CA ALA A 62 4.25 -4.92 -9.02
C ALA A 62 5.30 -4.75 -10.12
N LYS A 63 5.24 -5.59 -11.17
CA LYS A 63 6.15 -5.46 -12.32
C LYS A 63 5.98 -4.11 -13.03
N LYS A 64 4.74 -3.64 -13.19
CA LYS A 64 4.43 -2.34 -13.81
C LYS A 64 4.96 -1.15 -13.01
N TYR A 65 4.89 -1.20 -11.69
CA TYR A 65 5.27 -0.11 -10.78
C TYR A 65 6.56 -0.41 -9.99
N HIS A 66 7.37 -1.34 -10.48
CA HIS A 66 8.48 -1.92 -9.72
C HIS A 66 9.42 -0.86 -9.13
N LEU A 67 9.83 0.12 -9.95
CA LEU A 67 10.72 1.19 -9.51
C LEU A 67 10.10 2.03 -8.38
N SER A 68 8.82 2.39 -8.47
CA SER A 68 8.14 3.17 -7.44
C SER A 68 8.06 2.41 -6.11
N ILE A 69 7.79 1.10 -6.18
CA ILE A 69 7.76 0.26 -4.97
C ILE A 69 9.16 0.14 -4.35
N LEU A 70 10.20 -0.01 -5.17
CA LEU A 70 11.58 -0.05 -4.67
C LEU A 70 12.02 1.28 -4.05
N GLN A 71 11.56 2.41 -4.56
CA GLN A 71 11.81 3.73 -3.96
C GLN A 71 11.18 3.84 -2.56
N ILE A 72 9.89 3.46 -2.43
CA ILE A 72 9.21 3.41 -1.13
C ILE A 72 9.94 2.50 -0.16
N LEU A 73 10.39 1.34 -0.65
CA LEU A 73 11.10 0.37 0.15
C LEU A 73 12.46 0.88 0.62
N ASP A 74 13.21 1.54 -0.25
CA ASP A 74 14.52 2.13 0.09
C ASP A 74 14.37 3.24 1.14
N GLU A 75 13.37 4.13 0.99
CA GLU A 75 13.05 5.15 1.99
C GLU A 75 12.66 4.54 3.34
N PHE A 76 11.78 3.52 3.33
CA PHE A 76 11.40 2.81 4.55
C PHE A 76 12.61 2.13 5.22
N GLU A 77 13.47 1.46 4.45
CA GLU A 77 14.65 0.78 5.00
C GLU A 77 15.74 1.73 5.46
N TYR A 78 15.82 2.93 4.89
CA TYR A 78 16.70 3.98 5.38
C TYR A 78 16.30 4.42 6.79
N ASP A 79 15.00 4.57 7.06
CA ASP A 79 14.48 5.02 8.36
C ASP A 79 14.39 3.89 9.39
N CYS A 80 13.95 2.70 8.99
CA CYS A 80 13.62 1.58 9.90
C CYS A 80 14.67 0.46 9.91
N GLY A 81 15.66 0.51 9.01
CA GLY A 81 16.59 -0.59 8.77
C GLY A 81 16.04 -1.64 7.80
N LYS A 82 16.91 -2.55 7.37
CA LYS A 82 16.60 -3.55 6.33
C LYS A 82 15.59 -4.59 6.80
N LEU A 83 14.68 -4.97 5.91
CA LEU A 83 13.72 -6.04 6.15
C LEU A 83 14.41 -7.41 6.05
N VAL A 84 14.34 -8.18 7.14
CA VAL A 84 15.11 -9.43 7.32
C VAL A 84 14.58 -10.60 6.48
N ASN A 85 13.30 -10.54 6.07
CA ASN A 85 12.59 -11.65 5.42
C ASN A 85 12.14 -11.32 3.98
N ARG A 86 12.90 -10.50 3.26
CA ARG A 86 12.59 -10.20 1.85
C ARG A 86 12.71 -11.48 1.00
N PRO A 87 11.68 -11.87 0.24
CA PRO A 87 11.78 -13.02 -0.66
C PRO A 87 12.88 -12.84 -1.70
N SER A 88 13.47 -13.94 -2.13
CA SER A 88 14.43 -13.93 -3.22
C SER A 88 13.74 -13.52 -4.54
N PRO A 89 14.37 -12.67 -5.38
CA PRO A 89 13.89 -12.39 -6.73
C PRO A 89 13.85 -13.62 -7.66
N GLN A 90 14.48 -14.75 -7.28
CA GLN A 90 14.39 -16.00 -8.03
C GLN A 90 12.99 -16.64 -7.94
N ASP A 91 12.25 -16.39 -6.84
CA ASP A 91 10.83 -16.71 -6.75
C ASP A 91 10.04 -15.46 -7.12
N GLU A 92 9.89 -15.21 -8.43
CA GLU A 92 9.23 -14.00 -8.94
C GLU A 92 7.83 -13.81 -8.35
N THR A 93 7.07 -14.89 -8.20
CA THR A 93 5.69 -14.79 -7.72
C THR A 93 5.70 -14.27 -6.29
N ASN A 94 6.42 -14.93 -5.40
CA ASN A 94 6.49 -14.52 -4.00
C ASN A 94 7.10 -13.11 -3.86
N TYR A 95 8.18 -12.82 -4.60
CA TYR A 95 8.84 -11.52 -4.58
C TYR A 95 7.90 -10.37 -4.98
N PHE A 96 7.23 -10.48 -6.13
CA PHE A 96 6.36 -9.40 -6.61
C PHE A 96 5.04 -9.28 -5.82
N ASN A 97 4.55 -10.37 -5.24
CA ASN A 97 3.45 -10.31 -4.28
C ASN A 97 3.85 -9.55 -3.02
N TRP A 98 5.00 -9.92 -2.44
CA TRP A 98 5.54 -9.25 -1.27
C TRP A 98 5.75 -7.76 -1.51
N LEU A 99 6.27 -7.36 -2.67
CA LEU A 99 6.40 -5.96 -3.05
C LEU A 99 5.05 -5.23 -3.11
N SER A 100 4.02 -5.87 -3.68
CA SER A 100 2.66 -5.29 -3.73
C SER A 100 2.07 -5.11 -2.33
N TRP A 101 2.24 -6.11 -1.47
CA TRP A 101 1.75 -6.07 -0.09
C TRP A 101 2.47 -5.03 0.74
N PHE A 102 3.79 -4.97 0.64
CA PHE A 102 4.60 -3.95 1.28
C PHE A 102 4.13 -2.54 0.90
N ALA A 103 3.96 -2.28 -0.40
CA ALA A 103 3.47 -0.98 -0.88
C ALA A 103 2.10 -0.63 -0.28
N TRP A 104 1.19 -1.61 -0.20
CA TRP A 104 -0.15 -1.42 0.38
C TRP A 104 -0.10 -1.12 1.87
N GLU A 105 0.66 -1.90 2.63
CA GLU A 105 0.80 -1.75 4.09
C GLU A 105 1.47 -0.43 4.46
N ASN A 106 2.48 -0.01 3.68
CA ASN A 106 3.13 1.28 3.84
C ASN A 106 2.13 2.44 3.60
N MET A 107 1.38 2.41 2.49
CA MET A 107 0.33 3.40 2.22
C MET A 107 -0.77 3.40 3.30
N MET A 108 -1.20 2.22 3.77
CA MET A 108 -2.21 2.10 4.82
C MET A 108 -1.73 2.69 6.15
N SER A 109 -0.44 2.60 6.46
CA SER A 109 0.17 3.27 7.62
C SER A 109 -0.01 4.79 7.54
N GLU A 110 0.23 5.38 6.37
CA GLU A 110 0.00 6.82 6.14
C GLU A 110 -1.48 7.18 6.23
N ILE A 111 -2.37 6.35 5.70
CA ILE A 111 -3.82 6.56 5.80
C ILE A 111 -4.25 6.52 7.26
N ILE A 112 -3.79 5.55 8.05
CA ILE A 112 -4.11 5.46 9.48
C ILE A 112 -3.63 6.72 10.20
N SER A 113 -2.37 7.12 9.98
CA SER A 113 -1.83 8.35 10.57
C SER A 113 -2.65 9.58 10.19
N PHE A 114 -3.04 9.71 8.93
CA PHE A 114 -3.92 10.78 8.45
C PHE A 114 -5.29 10.79 9.14
N LEU A 115 -5.87 9.61 9.40
CA LEU A 115 -7.16 9.49 10.10
C LEU A 115 -7.04 9.82 11.59
N GLU A 116 -5.89 9.53 12.22
CA GLU A 116 -5.63 9.80 13.63
C GLU A 116 -5.30 11.28 13.91
N MET A 117 -4.66 11.99 12.97
CA MET A 117 -4.31 13.42 13.13
C MET A 117 -5.52 14.37 13.24
N GLU A 118 -6.71 13.96 12.80
CA GLU A 118 -7.95 14.76 12.84
C GLU A 118 -8.99 14.22 13.85
N ASN A 119 -8.62 13.22 14.66
CA ASN A 119 -9.38 12.79 15.85
C ASN A 119 -8.88 13.51 17.11
#